data_AF-L9LR46-F1
#
_entry.id   AF-L9LR46-F1
#
_cell.length_a   1.000
_cell.length_b   1.000
_cell.length_c   1.000
_cell.angle_alpha   90.00
_cell.angle_beta   90.00
_cell.angle_gamma   90.00
#
_symmetry.space_group_name_H-M   'P 1'
#
loop_
_entity.id
_entity.type
_entity.pdbx_description
1 polymer ?
#
loop_
_entity_poly.entity_id
_entity_poly.type
_entity_poly.pdbx_seq_one_letter_code
_entity_poly.pdbx_strand_id
1 'polypeptide(L)' 'MNVAQLRVFYGVKNNTLLAKKIKRGRTTIWEWEKFGIPPRTQALFEVNSDGQLKADRVSLSATNQ' A
#
# COMPACT_ATOMS: atom_id res chain seq x y z
N MET A 1 -2.21 -5.98 -0.78
CA MET A 1 -2.91 -4.92 -0.03
C MET A 1 -3.34 -3.76 -0.92
N ASN A 2 -4.37 -3.01 -0.53
CA ASN A 2 -4.85 -1.81 -1.25
C ASN A 2 -4.93 -0.54 -0.37
N VAL A 3 -5.27 0.60 -0.99
CA VAL A 3 -5.35 1.91 -0.31
C VAL A 3 -6.41 1.93 0.79
N ALA A 4 -7.52 1.21 0.64
CA ALA A 4 -8.55 1.12 1.67
C ALA A 4 -8.02 0.40 2.93
N GLN A 5 -7.27 -0.68 2.76
CA GLN A 5 -6.62 -1.37 3.88
C GLN A 5 -5.58 -0.48 4.57
N LEU A 6 -4.81 0.31 3.82
CA LEU A 6 -3.92 1.32 4.41
C LEU A 6 -4.69 2.34 5.25
N ARG A 7 -5.86 2.81 4.78
CA ARG A 7 -6.68 3.76 5.54
C ARG A 7 -7.17 3.17 6.86
N VAL A 8 -7.65 1.94 6.84
CA VAL A 8 -8.10 1.22 8.04
C VAL A 8 -6.95 1.04 9.01
N PHE A 9 -5.80 0.55 8.54
CA PHE A 9 -4.62 0.33 9.38
C PHE A 9 -4.10 1.62 10.04
N TYR A 10 -4.06 2.72 9.30
CA TYR A 10 -3.63 4.02 9.82
C TYR A 10 -4.74 4.81 10.54
N GLY A 11 -5.97 4.30 10.60
CA GLY A 11 -7.11 4.95 11.25
C GLY A 11 -7.54 6.27 10.60
N VAL A 12 -7.33 6.44 9.29
CA VAL A 12 -7.57 7.70 8.58
C VAL A 12 -8.84 7.67 7.73
N LYS A 13 -9.58 8.78 7.78
CA LYS A 13 -10.90 8.89 7.12
C LYS A 13 -10.83 9.03 5.60
N ASN A 14 -9.73 9.53 5.02
CA ASN A 14 -9.62 9.79 3.59
C ASN A 14 -8.16 9.78 3.09
N ASN A 15 -8.00 9.79 1.77
CA ASN A 15 -6.69 9.68 1.08
C ASN A 15 -5.79 10.89 1.33
N THR A 16 -6.35 12.07 1.59
CA THR A 16 -5.57 13.27 1.95
C THR A 16 -4.91 13.12 3.32
N LEU A 17 -5.63 12.57 4.30
CA LEU A 17 -5.08 12.26 5.62
C LEU A 17 -4.08 11.11 5.56
N LEU A 18 -4.35 10.09 4.74
CA LEU A 18 -3.39 9.01 4.49
C LEU A 18 -2.07 9.55 3.94
N ALA A 19 -2.13 10.38 2.89
CA ALA A 19 -0.96 11.01 2.27
C ALA A 19 -0.08 11.73 3.30
N LYS A 20 -0.71 12.52 4.19
CA LYS A 20 0.00 13.19 5.29
C LYS A 20 0.61 12.19 6.28
N LYS A 21 -0.15 11.17 6.68
CA LYS A 21 0.28 10.16 7.67
C LYS A 21 1.49 9.36 7.20
N ILE A 22 1.52 8.95 5.93
CA ILE A 22 2.63 8.18 5.35
C ILE A 22 3.67 9.05 4.62
N LYS A 23 3.57 10.38 4.74
CA LYS A 23 4.46 11.37 4.12
C LYS A 23 4.65 11.17 2.60
N ARG A 24 3.55 10.93 1.88
CA ARG A 24 3.51 10.78 0.42
C ARG A 24 2.66 11.88 -0.23
N GLY A 25 2.89 12.12 -1.52
CA GLY A 25 2.08 13.06 -2.30
C GLY A 25 0.65 12.55 -2.49
N ARG A 26 -0.32 13.47 -2.60
CA ARG A 26 -1.72 13.13 -2.88
C ARG A 26 -1.87 12.39 -4.21
N THR A 27 -1.11 12.79 -5.23
CA THR A 27 -1.07 12.13 -6.54
C THR A 27 -0.63 10.68 -6.42
N THR A 28 0.39 10.38 -5.61
CA THR A 28 0.86 9.01 -5.38
C THR A 28 -0.24 8.13 -4.76
N ILE A 29 -1.03 8.65 -3.81
CA ILE A 29 -2.15 7.88 -3.25
C ILE A 29 -3.23 7.63 -4.29
N TRP A 30 -3.53 8.63 -5.13
CA TRP A 30 -4.49 8.49 -6.22
C TRP A 30 -4.02 7.45 -7.26
N GLU A 31 -2.74 7.46 -7.62
CA GLU A 31 -2.14 6.45 -8.50
C GLU A 31 -2.28 5.05 -7.89
N TRP A 32 -2.01 4.88 -6.60
CA TRP A 32 -2.17 3.59 -5.93
C TRP A 32 -3.62 3.11 -5.86
N GLU A 33 -4.58 4.04 -5.78
CA GLU A 33 -6.00 3.72 -5.78
C GLU A 33 -6.47 3.28 -7.17
N LYS A 34 -5.89 3.86 -8.24
CA LYS A 34 -6.22 3.53 -9.63
C LYS A 34 -5.50 2.31 -10.17
N PHE A 35 -4.21 2.18 -9.89
CA PHE A 35 -3.31 1.20 -10.51
C PHE A 35 -2.77 0.16 -9.52
N GLY A 36 -3.08 0.31 -8.23
CA GLY A 36 -2.56 -0.55 -7.18
C GLY A 36 -1.26 -0.02 -6.56
N ILE A 37 -0.97 -0.48 -5.34
CA ILE A 37 0.26 -0.12 -4.62
C ILE A 37 1.42 -0.95 -5.19
N PRO A 38 2.56 -0.34 -5.56
CA PRO A 38 3.71 -1.07 -6.07
C PRO A 38 4.19 -2.17 -5.11
N PRO A 39 4.60 -3.36 -5.59
CA PRO A 39 5.00 -4.50 -4.73
C PRO A 39 6.10 -4.16 -3.72
N ARG A 40 7.10 -3.38 -4.13
CA ARG A 40 8.17 -2.89 -3.23
C ARG A 40 7.61 -2.07 -2.07
N THR A 41 6.60 -1.24 -2.36
CA THR A 41 5.93 -0.42 -1.36
C THR A 41 5.02 -1.26 -0.47
N GLN A 42 4.33 -2.25 -1.01
CA GLN A 42 3.55 -3.19 -0.22
C GLN A 42 4.44 -3.96 0.77
N ALA A 43 5.61 -4.44 0.33
CA ALA A 43 6.57 -5.12 1.20
C ALA A 43 7.06 -4.20 2.33
N LEU A 44 7.34 -2.93 2.03
CA LEU A 44 7.70 -1.94 3.04
C LEU A 44 6.59 -1.78 4.10
N PHE A 45 5.32 -1.72 3.69
CA PHE A 45 4.21 -1.62 4.63
C PHE A 45 3.98 -2.92 5.42
N GLU A 46 4.21 -4.09 4.82
CA GLU A 46 4.15 -5.37 5.54
C GLU A 46 5.18 -5.43 6.67
N VAL A 47 6.44 -5.08 6.39
CA VAL A 47 7.50 -5.03 7.40
C VAL A 47 7.18 -3.99 8.49
N ASN A 48 6.76 -2.79 8.10
CA ASN A 48 6.45 -1.72 9.06
C ASN A 48 5.18 -1.94 9.88
N SER A 49 4.35 -2.92 9.51
CA SER A 49 3.12 -3.27 10.22
C SER A 49 3.25 -4.59 10.98
N ASP A 50 4.47 -5.13 11.13
CA ASP A 50 4.75 -6.44 11.72
C ASP A 50 3.88 -7.55 11.11
N GLY A 51 3.64 -7.46 9.80
CA GLY A 51 2.85 -8.43 9.06
C GLY A 51 1.33 -8.28 9.16
N GLN A 52 0.78 -7.23 9.78
CA GLN A 52 -0.66 -6.97 9.78
C GLN A 52 -1.18 -6.64 8.38
N LEU A 53 -0.44 -5.84 7.62
CA LEU A 53 -0.70 -5.64 6.19
C LEU A 53 0.06 -6.70 5.41
N LYS A 54 -0.63 -7.43 4.52
CA LYS A 54 0.00 -8.45 3.66
C LYS A 54 0.23 -7.92 2.25
N ALA A 55 1.47 -7.99 1.78
CA ALA A 55 1.79 -7.68 0.39
C ALA A 55 1.19 -8.75 -0.53
N ASP A 56 0.75 -8.32 -1.70
CA ASP A 56 0.24 -9.25 -2.70
C ASP A 56 1.45 -9.95 -3.35
N ARG A 57 1.74 -11.16 -2.89
CA ARG A 57 2.87 -11.97 -3.39
C ARG A 57 2.60 -12.65 -4.73
N VAL A 58 1.42 -12.43 -5.32
CA VAL A 58 0.89 -13.19 -6.47
C VAL A 58 1.63 -12.86 -7.78
N SER A 59 2.40 -11.78 -7.86
CA SER A 59 3.06 -11.35 -9.12
C SER A 59 4.56 -11.62 -9.22
N LEU A 60 5.19 -12.28 -8.24
CA LEU A 60 6.64 -12.55 -8.28
C LEU A 60 7.02 -14.02 -8.52
N SER A 61 6.05 -14.93 -8.64
CA SER A 61 6.30 -16.36 -8.88
C SER A 61 6.03 -16.83 -10.32
N ALA A 62 5.69 -15.94 -11.25
CA ALA A 62 5.45 -16.29 -12.65
C ALA A 62 6.46 -15.62 -13.58
N THR A 63 7.71 -16.10 -13.59
CA THR A 63 8.63 -16.21 -14.75
C THR A 63 9.91 -16.85 -14.24
N ASN A 64 9.92 -18.18 -14.16
CA ASN A 64 11.11 -19.02 -14.19
C ASN A 64 10.67 -20.30 -14.91
N GLN A 65 10.61 -20.22 -16.24
CA GLN A 65 10.61 -21.37 -17.14
C GLN A 65 11.57 -21.08 -18.28
#